data_AF-A0A3B6H568-F1
#
_entry.id   AF-A0A3B6H568-F1
#
_cell.length_a   1.000
_cell.length_b   1.000
_cell.length_c   1.000
_cell.angle_alpha   90.00
_cell.angle_beta   90.00
_cell.angle_gamma   90.00
#
_symmetry.space_group_name_H-M   'P 1'
#
loop_
_entity.id
_entity.type
_entity.pdbx_description
1 polymer ?
#
loop_
_entity_poly.entity_id
_entity_poly.type
_entity_poly.pdbx_seq_one_letter_code
_entity_poly.pdbx_strand_id
1 'polypeptide(L)'
;MSCFSCFGPALEAEGRKPVPDAKDPRAKDGAVSDRAGSDVPPEKEPLDWNTRMKIAAGAAKGLEHLHDKASPPVIYRDFKSSNILLGEGFHPKLSDFGLAKLGPVGDNTHVSTRVMGTYGYCAPEYAMTGQLTVKSDVYSFGVVFLELITGRKAIDNTKPQGEQNLVAWARPLFKDRRKFPKMADPMLQGRFPMRGLYQALAVAAMCLQEQATTRPHIGDVVTALSYLASQTYDPNAPTQHTRSNSSTPRARNVGGRNSEQRNGRSPNHHSPRTSKHGGEVSRTSSTGGDSGRRSGLDEMDMAGSQAGSPAQTGRKRETPRTADRQRAIADAKMWGENSRERKRPNDSFDSTNE
;
A
#
# COMPACT_ATOMS: atom_id res chain seq x y z
N MET A 1 -0.28 25.42 26.03
CA MET A 1 -0.60 24.81 27.34
C MET A 1 -2.05 25.14 27.67
N SER A 2 -2.77 24.22 28.32
CA SER A 2 -4.24 24.14 28.50
C SER A 2 -5.01 23.57 27.29
N CYS A 3 -5.89 22.56 27.39
CA CYS A 3 -6.54 21.93 28.55
C CYS A 3 -6.61 20.39 28.37
N PHE A 4 -5.86 19.67 29.21
CA PHE A 4 -6.13 18.29 29.59
C PHE A 4 -6.83 18.35 30.95
N SER A 5 -8.10 17.97 31.03
CA SER A 5 -8.76 17.48 32.25
C SER A 5 -10.25 17.34 32.02
N CYS A 6 -10.69 16.09 31.90
CA CYS A 6 -11.90 15.56 32.51
C CYS A 6 -11.88 14.07 32.21
N PHE A 7 -11.42 13.26 33.17
CA PHE A 7 -12.13 12.06 33.62
C PHE A 7 -11.26 11.32 34.65
N GLY A 8 -11.82 11.20 35.84
CA GLY A 8 -11.47 10.28 36.91
C GLY A 8 -12.33 10.63 38.13
N PRO A 9 -12.53 9.71 39.09
CA PRO A 9 -12.72 8.26 38.95
C PRO A 9 -13.96 7.78 39.74
N ALA A 10 -14.54 6.62 39.40
CA ALA A 10 -15.34 5.85 40.37
C ALA A 10 -15.62 4.41 39.90
N LEU A 11 -15.03 3.49 40.67
CA LEU A 11 -15.60 2.23 41.17
C LEU A 11 -15.81 1.03 40.23
N GLU A 12 -14.96 0.05 40.50
CA GLU A 12 -15.08 -1.38 40.24
C GLU A 12 -16.42 -1.96 40.70
N ALA A 13 -17.01 -2.83 39.87
CA ALA A 13 -17.44 -4.19 40.23
C ALA A 13 -18.41 -4.71 39.15
N GLU A 14 -17.91 -5.57 38.27
CA GLU A 14 -18.48 -6.90 38.01
C GLU A 14 -17.69 -7.54 36.87
N GLY A 15 -17.05 -8.65 37.18
CA GLY A 15 -16.29 -9.44 36.23
C GLY A 15 -17.20 -10.07 35.18
N ARG A 16 -17.43 -9.36 34.07
CA ARG A 16 -17.67 -10.00 32.78
C ARG A 16 -16.34 -10.13 32.06
N LYS A 17 -15.81 -11.35 32.04
CA LYS A 17 -14.77 -11.73 31.09
C LYS A 17 -15.23 -11.29 29.69
N PRO A 18 -14.36 -10.67 28.88
CA PRO A 18 -14.72 -10.39 27.50
C PRO A 18 -15.09 -11.71 26.83
N VAL A 19 -16.31 -11.77 26.30
CA VAL A 19 -16.77 -12.89 25.49
C VAL A 19 -15.83 -12.93 24.29
N PRO A 20 -15.11 -14.04 24.02
CA PRO A 20 -14.27 -14.13 22.85
C PRO A 20 -15.17 -13.93 21.63
N ASP A 21 -14.87 -12.92 20.82
CA ASP A 21 -15.51 -12.68 19.53
C ASP A 21 -15.59 -14.01 18.79
N ALA A 22 -16.81 -14.34 18.34
CA ALA A 22 -17.08 -15.54 17.59
C ALA A 22 -16.12 -15.61 16.40
N LYS A 23 -15.09 -16.47 16.50
CA LYS A 23 -14.15 -16.75 15.42
C LYS A 23 -14.96 -17.07 14.17
N ASP A 24 -14.76 -16.32 13.09
CA ASP A 24 -15.31 -16.70 11.79
C ASP A 24 -14.86 -18.15 11.54
N PRO A 25 -15.78 -19.12 11.38
CA PRO A 25 -15.44 -20.53 11.19
C PRO A 25 -14.57 -20.78 9.95
N ARG A 26 -14.34 -19.76 9.11
CA ARG A 26 -13.52 -19.80 7.89
C ARG A 26 -12.06 -19.31 8.08
N ALA A 27 -11.69 -18.80 9.26
CA ALA A 27 -10.33 -18.33 9.59
C ALA A 27 -9.52 -19.38 10.38
N LYS A 28 -9.41 -20.59 9.83
CA LYS A 28 -8.73 -21.73 10.47
C LYS A 28 -7.30 -21.40 10.93
N ASP A 29 -6.63 -20.47 10.24
CA ASP A 29 -5.23 -20.12 10.52
C ASP A 29 -5.04 -18.84 11.37
N GLY A 30 -6.11 -18.12 11.73
CA GLY A 30 -6.04 -16.86 12.48
C GLY A 30 -5.72 -15.65 11.60
N ALA A 31 -5.26 -14.55 12.20
CA ALA A 31 -4.90 -13.33 11.46
C ALA A 31 -3.38 -13.28 11.14
N VAL A 32 -2.98 -12.42 10.19
CA VAL A 32 -1.55 -12.22 9.87
C VAL A 32 -0.76 -11.75 11.09
N SER A 33 -1.35 -10.88 11.93
CA SER A 33 -0.72 -10.40 13.18
C SER A 33 -0.37 -11.52 14.17
N ASP A 34 -1.06 -12.66 14.10
CA ASP A 34 -0.85 -13.78 15.02
C ASP A 34 0.32 -14.68 14.60
N ARG A 35 0.80 -14.52 13.35
CA ARG A 35 1.82 -15.37 12.74
C ARG A 35 3.02 -14.60 12.17
N ALA A 36 2.96 -13.27 12.16
CA ALA A 36 4.05 -12.41 11.72
C ALA A 36 4.79 -11.84 12.93
N GLY A 37 5.96 -12.42 13.25
CA GLY A 37 6.92 -11.82 14.20
C GLY A 37 7.35 -12.71 15.37
N SER A 38 7.91 -12.09 16.40
CA SER A 38 8.50 -12.76 17.58
C SER A 38 7.47 -13.30 18.59
N ASP A 39 6.21 -12.90 18.48
CA ASP A 39 5.16 -13.22 19.45
C ASP A 39 4.28 -14.39 19.00
N VAL A 40 4.75 -15.16 18.01
CA VAL A 40 4.07 -16.37 17.57
C VAL A 40 4.05 -17.36 18.75
N PRO A 41 2.87 -17.85 19.18
CA PRO A 41 2.79 -18.84 20.23
C PRO A 41 3.72 -20.03 19.92
N PRO A 42 4.38 -20.65 20.91
CA PRO A 42 5.31 -21.77 20.70
C PRO A 42 4.71 -22.93 19.90
N GLU A 43 3.38 -23.04 19.90
CA GLU A 43 2.60 -24.07 19.22
C GLU A 43 2.37 -23.80 17.73
N LYS A 44 2.80 -22.64 17.19
CA LYS A 44 2.61 -22.27 15.79
C LYS A 44 3.95 -22.01 15.11
N GLU A 45 4.15 -22.59 13.93
CA GLU A 45 5.34 -22.30 13.12
C GLU A 45 5.27 -20.88 12.52
N PRO A 46 6.37 -20.11 12.56
CA PRO A 46 6.47 -18.85 11.85
C PRO A 46 6.25 -19.02 10.34
N LEU A 47 5.66 -18.02 9.70
CA LEU A 47 5.45 -18.05 8.25
C LEU A 47 6.81 -18.06 7.51
N ASP A 48 6.96 -18.95 6.54
CA ASP A 48 8.11 -18.95 5.63
C ASP A 48 8.05 -17.81 4.60
N TRP A 49 9.13 -17.61 3.85
CA TRP A 49 9.24 -16.55 2.85
C TRP A 49 8.16 -16.65 1.76
N ASN A 50 7.95 -17.84 1.19
CA ASN A 50 7.02 -18.06 0.09
C ASN A 50 5.58 -17.77 0.52
N THR A 51 5.22 -18.20 1.72
CA THR A 51 3.92 -17.99 2.34
C THR A 51 3.68 -16.51 2.61
N ARG A 52 4.68 -15.77 3.12
CA ARG A 52 4.59 -14.31 3.30
C ARG A 52 4.35 -13.59 1.98
N MET A 53 5.07 -13.95 0.91
CA MET A 53 4.86 -13.35 -0.42
C MET A 53 3.48 -13.69 -0.99
N LYS A 54 3.00 -14.92 -0.80
CA LYS A 54 1.66 -15.36 -1.18
C LYS A 54 0.57 -14.56 -0.46
N ILE A 55 0.71 -14.37 0.86
CA ILE A 55 -0.22 -13.57 1.67
C ILE A 55 -0.21 -12.12 1.20
N ALA A 56 0.96 -11.51 1.00
CA ALA A 56 1.08 -10.13 0.53
C ALA A 56 0.40 -9.94 -0.84
N ALA A 57 0.68 -10.84 -1.80
CA ALA A 57 0.06 -10.80 -3.13
C ALA A 57 -1.47 -10.98 -3.07
N GLY A 58 -1.96 -11.91 -2.25
CA GLY A 58 -3.40 -12.12 -2.08
C GLY A 58 -4.09 -10.93 -1.41
N ALA A 59 -3.50 -10.34 -0.36
CA ALA A 59 -4.05 -9.18 0.31
C ALA A 59 -4.09 -7.95 -0.63
N ALA A 60 -3.05 -7.75 -1.45
CA ALA A 60 -3.02 -6.72 -2.48
C ALA A 60 -4.13 -6.90 -3.53
N LYS A 61 -4.40 -8.15 -3.96
CA LYS A 61 -5.52 -8.44 -4.89
C LYS A 61 -6.88 -8.15 -4.27
N GLY A 62 -7.04 -8.43 -2.97
CA GLY A 62 -8.24 -8.05 -2.23
C GLY A 62 -8.42 -6.53 -2.28
N LEU A 63 -7.36 -5.77 -2.04
CA LEU A 63 -7.40 -4.31 -2.08
C LEU A 63 -7.63 -3.74 -3.49
N GLU A 64 -7.01 -4.31 -4.51
CA GLU A 64 -7.25 -3.99 -5.92
C GLU A 64 -8.71 -4.21 -6.31
N HIS A 65 -9.34 -5.27 -5.82
CA HIS A 65 -10.76 -5.49 -6.07
C HIS A 65 -11.62 -4.35 -5.50
N LEU A 66 -11.29 -3.84 -4.31
CA LEU A 66 -12.01 -2.71 -3.72
C LEU A 66 -11.82 -1.41 -4.49
N HIS A 67 -10.60 -1.14 -4.96
CA HIS A 67 -10.26 0.13 -5.60
C HIS A 67 -10.66 0.19 -7.07
N ASP A 68 -10.41 -0.89 -7.82
CA ASP A 68 -10.44 -0.87 -9.28
C ASP A 68 -11.60 -1.68 -9.87
N LYS A 69 -12.18 -2.62 -9.12
CA LYS A 69 -13.27 -3.50 -9.60
C LYS A 69 -14.64 -3.13 -9.03
N ALA A 70 -14.68 -2.64 -7.80
CA ALA A 70 -15.92 -2.12 -7.23
C ALA A 70 -16.30 -0.78 -7.88
N SER A 71 -17.59 -0.60 -8.17
CA SER A 71 -18.13 0.63 -8.73
C SER A 71 -19.34 1.09 -7.91
N PRO A 72 -19.25 2.22 -7.18
CA PRO A 72 -18.06 3.09 -7.05
C PRO A 72 -16.93 2.42 -6.25
N PRO A 73 -15.67 2.92 -6.36
CA PRO A 73 -14.53 2.40 -5.60
C PRO A 73 -14.82 2.34 -4.10
N VAL A 74 -14.23 1.39 -3.39
CA VAL A 74 -14.36 1.26 -1.93
C VAL A 74 -12.99 1.50 -1.29
N ILE A 75 -12.88 2.51 -0.44
CA ILE A 75 -11.69 2.77 0.38
C ILE A 75 -11.87 2.00 1.69
N TYR A 76 -10.94 1.09 1.98
CA TYR A 76 -11.01 0.16 3.09
C TYR A 76 -10.71 0.83 4.44
N ARG A 77 -9.73 1.75 4.46
CA ARG A 77 -9.40 2.69 5.56
C ARG A 77 -8.80 2.07 6.82
N ASP A 78 -8.98 0.78 7.06
CA ASP A 78 -8.40 0.07 8.21
C ASP A 78 -7.57 -1.14 7.76
N PHE A 79 -6.70 -0.93 6.77
CA PHE A 79 -5.78 -1.96 6.28
C PHE A 79 -4.66 -2.21 7.30
N LYS A 80 -4.76 -3.32 8.03
CA LYS A 80 -3.81 -3.74 9.06
C LYS A 80 -3.70 -5.26 9.12
N SER A 81 -2.60 -5.77 9.68
CA SER A 81 -2.32 -7.22 9.74
C SER A 81 -3.37 -8.02 10.51
N SER A 82 -3.99 -7.45 11.55
CA SER A 82 -5.07 -8.13 12.30
C SER A 82 -6.40 -8.21 11.55
N ASN A 83 -6.58 -7.42 10.48
CA ASN A 83 -7.76 -7.46 9.61
C ASN A 83 -7.54 -8.33 8.36
N ILE A 84 -6.41 -9.04 8.26
CA ILE A 84 -6.15 -10.00 7.19
C ILE A 84 -6.24 -11.39 7.80
N LEU A 85 -7.37 -12.04 7.57
CA LEU A 85 -7.63 -13.39 8.05
C LEU A 85 -7.03 -14.42 7.10
N LEU A 86 -6.47 -15.48 7.67
CA LEU A 86 -5.86 -16.58 6.96
C LEU A 86 -6.80 -17.78 7.00
N GLY A 87 -7.29 -18.15 5.82
CA GLY A 87 -7.99 -19.41 5.63
C GLY A 87 -7.03 -20.54 5.21
N GLU A 88 -7.61 -21.72 5.01
CA GLU A 88 -6.87 -22.93 4.63
C GLU A 88 -5.85 -22.71 3.49
N GLY A 89 -4.64 -23.21 3.69
CA GLY A 89 -3.52 -23.01 2.76
C GLY A 89 -3.01 -21.56 2.73
N PHE A 90 -3.17 -20.81 3.83
CA PHE A 90 -2.72 -19.41 3.97
C PHE A 90 -3.30 -18.46 2.91
N HIS A 91 -4.55 -18.68 2.51
CA HIS A 91 -5.23 -17.76 1.59
C HIS A 91 -5.76 -16.56 2.37
N PRO A 92 -5.29 -15.33 2.08
CA PRO A 92 -5.69 -14.14 2.83
C PRO A 92 -7.10 -13.69 2.44
N LYS A 93 -7.83 -13.16 3.42
CA LYS A 93 -9.13 -12.51 3.26
C LYS A 93 -9.16 -11.23 4.09
N LEU A 94 -9.61 -10.13 3.50
CA LEU A 94 -9.86 -8.89 4.24
C LEU A 94 -11.11 -9.06 5.09
N SER A 95 -11.06 -8.69 6.37
CA SER A 95 -12.20 -8.70 7.31
C SER A 95 -12.64 -7.28 7.65
N ASP A 96 -13.44 -7.09 8.70
CA ASP A 96 -13.78 -5.78 9.29
C ASP A 96 -13.87 -4.57 8.32
N PHE A 97 -14.99 -4.48 7.61
CA PHE A 97 -15.30 -3.35 6.72
C PHE A 97 -16.03 -2.21 7.45
N GLY A 98 -15.99 -2.17 8.79
CA GLY A 98 -16.76 -1.20 9.59
C GLY A 98 -16.42 0.26 9.29
N LEU A 99 -15.16 0.51 8.93
CA LEU A 99 -14.65 1.84 8.60
C LEU A 99 -14.66 2.17 7.11
N ALA A 100 -15.01 1.20 6.25
CA ALA A 100 -14.95 1.34 4.81
C ALA A 100 -15.90 2.44 4.29
N LYS A 101 -15.43 3.17 3.28
CA LYS A 101 -16.10 4.30 2.65
C LYS A 101 -16.17 4.10 1.14
N LEU A 102 -17.24 4.58 0.52
CA LEU A 102 -17.24 4.76 -0.92
C LEU A 102 -16.22 5.84 -1.26
N GLY A 103 -15.39 5.57 -2.25
CA GLY A 103 -14.42 6.49 -2.82
C GLY A 103 -15.10 7.66 -3.52
N PRO A 104 -14.31 8.65 -3.93
CA PRO A 104 -14.84 9.81 -4.62
C PRO A 104 -15.46 9.42 -5.97
N VAL A 105 -16.53 10.11 -6.35
CA VAL A 105 -17.23 9.96 -7.63
C VAL A 105 -17.29 11.30 -8.35
N GLY A 106 -17.32 11.27 -9.69
CA GLY A 106 -17.27 12.47 -10.52
C GLY A 106 -15.93 13.19 -10.41
N ASP A 107 -15.95 14.51 -10.26
CA ASP A 107 -14.75 15.36 -10.23
C ASP A 107 -14.07 15.42 -8.85
N ASN A 108 -14.58 14.68 -7.86
CA ASN A 108 -13.97 14.64 -6.54
C ASN A 108 -12.66 13.86 -6.57
N THR A 109 -11.63 14.37 -5.91
CA THR A 109 -10.32 13.71 -5.82
C THR A 109 -10.15 12.92 -4.52
N HIS A 110 -10.98 13.17 -3.52
CA HIS A 110 -10.87 12.60 -2.17
C HIS A 110 -12.22 12.57 -1.46
N VAL A 111 -12.26 11.84 -0.34
CA VAL A 111 -13.38 11.83 0.60
C VAL A 111 -12.96 12.57 1.86
N SER A 112 -13.54 13.75 2.09
CA SER A 112 -13.34 14.49 3.35
C SER A 112 -14.10 13.81 4.48
N THR A 113 -13.39 13.32 5.48
CA THR A 113 -14.00 12.61 6.61
C THR A 113 -13.16 12.76 7.87
N ARG A 114 -13.76 12.56 9.05
CA ARG A 114 -13.00 12.52 10.32
C ARG A 114 -11.86 11.51 10.18
N VAL A 115 -10.69 11.80 10.73
CA VAL A 115 -9.60 10.82 10.76
C VAL A 115 -10.02 9.64 11.64
N MET A 116 -10.12 8.45 11.06
CA MET A 116 -10.34 7.18 11.75
C MET A 116 -9.51 6.09 11.07
N GLY A 117 -9.12 5.08 11.84
CA GLY A 117 -8.25 3.99 11.42
C GLY A 117 -7.31 3.63 12.56
N THR A 118 -6.46 2.63 12.34
CA THR A 118 -5.51 2.18 13.36
C THR A 118 -4.21 2.98 13.31
N TYR A 119 -3.75 3.46 14.48
CA TYR A 119 -2.48 4.17 14.61
C TYR A 119 -1.30 3.30 14.16
N GLY A 120 -0.33 3.90 13.46
CA GLY A 120 0.81 3.19 12.84
C GLY A 120 0.59 2.80 11.38
N TYR A 121 -0.66 2.67 10.93
CA TYR A 121 -1.00 2.32 9.53
C TYR A 121 -1.49 3.53 8.73
N CYS A 122 -1.87 4.60 9.41
CA CYS A 122 -2.49 5.78 8.81
C CYS A 122 -1.50 6.54 7.92
N ALA A 123 -1.93 6.88 6.70
CA ALA A 123 -1.15 7.68 5.78
C ALA A 123 -0.96 9.13 6.31
N PRO A 124 0.22 9.74 6.15
CA PRO A 124 0.54 11.04 6.75
C PRO A 124 -0.40 12.16 6.28
N GLU A 125 -0.72 12.21 4.99
CA GLU A 125 -1.63 13.20 4.42
C GLU A 125 -3.05 13.04 4.96
N TYR A 126 -3.52 11.81 5.14
CA TYR A 126 -4.85 11.54 5.69
C TYR A 126 -4.91 11.93 7.17
N ALA A 127 -3.88 11.58 7.94
CA ALA A 127 -3.78 11.96 9.35
C ALA A 127 -3.77 13.48 9.56
N MET A 128 -3.11 14.21 8.66
CA MET A 128 -2.97 15.67 8.74
C MET A 128 -4.21 16.43 8.24
N THR A 129 -4.83 15.97 7.15
CA THR A 129 -5.86 16.75 6.43
C THR A 129 -7.26 16.17 6.52
N GLY A 130 -7.41 14.90 6.89
CA GLY A 130 -8.69 14.18 6.82
C GLY A 130 -9.14 13.82 5.38
N GLN A 131 -8.31 14.08 4.37
CA GLN A 131 -8.58 13.72 2.98
C GLN A 131 -8.26 12.23 2.76
N LEU A 132 -9.30 11.42 2.63
CA LEU A 132 -9.17 9.98 2.45
C LEU A 132 -9.18 9.63 0.96
N THR A 133 -8.21 8.81 0.52
CA THR A 133 -8.08 8.37 -0.88
C THR A 133 -7.73 6.88 -0.96
N VAL A 134 -7.84 6.29 -2.15
CA VAL A 134 -7.32 4.93 -2.42
C VAL A 134 -5.80 4.83 -2.18
N LYS A 135 -5.06 5.94 -2.34
CA LYS A 135 -3.62 6.00 -2.05
C LYS A 135 -3.31 5.98 -0.55
N SER A 136 -4.27 6.33 0.30
CA SER A 136 -4.13 6.17 1.75
C SER A 136 -4.12 4.69 2.13
N ASP A 137 -4.96 3.87 1.50
CA ASP A 137 -4.93 2.40 1.67
C ASP A 137 -3.63 1.77 1.13
N VAL A 138 -3.07 2.28 0.02
CA VAL A 138 -1.76 1.81 -0.50
C VAL A 138 -0.64 2.02 0.52
N TYR A 139 -0.66 3.14 1.25
CA TYR A 139 0.30 3.38 2.32
C TYR A 139 0.13 2.35 3.45
N SER A 140 -1.11 2.14 3.92
CA SER A 140 -1.41 1.16 4.96
C SER A 140 -1.03 -0.27 4.54
N PHE A 141 -1.24 -0.63 3.27
CA PHE A 141 -0.71 -1.87 2.69
C PHE A 141 0.82 -1.94 2.78
N GLY A 142 1.52 -0.86 2.46
CA GLY A 142 2.98 -0.77 2.59
C GLY A 142 3.47 -1.06 4.01
N VAL A 143 2.74 -0.59 5.03
CA VAL A 143 3.05 -0.89 6.44
C VAL A 143 2.90 -2.39 6.71
N VAL A 144 1.77 -3.00 6.35
CA VAL A 144 1.53 -4.44 6.54
C VAL A 144 2.56 -5.28 5.78
N PHE A 145 2.91 -4.88 4.55
CA PHE A 145 3.91 -5.60 3.79
C PHE A 145 5.30 -5.52 4.43
N LEU A 146 5.63 -4.38 5.04
CA LEU A 146 6.85 -4.24 5.83
C LEU A 146 6.81 -5.08 7.12
N GLU A 147 5.66 -5.22 7.79
CA GLU A 147 5.49 -6.15 8.92
C GLU A 147 5.80 -7.60 8.47
N LEU A 148 5.26 -8.02 7.33
CA LEU A 148 5.52 -9.35 6.77
C LEU A 148 7.00 -9.57 6.45
N ILE A 149 7.73 -8.57 5.95
CA ILE A 149 9.16 -8.70 5.63
C ILE A 149 10.01 -8.74 6.91
N THR A 150 9.67 -7.92 7.90
CA THR A 150 10.52 -7.63 9.07
C THR A 150 10.18 -8.45 10.30
N GLY A 151 8.97 -9.03 10.38
CA GLY A 151 8.46 -9.66 11.58
C GLY A 151 8.25 -8.69 12.75
N ARG A 152 8.24 -7.38 12.49
CA ARG A 152 8.01 -6.34 13.51
C ARG A 152 6.57 -5.86 13.43
N LYS A 153 6.00 -5.49 14.58
CA LYS A 153 4.69 -4.82 14.66
C LYS A 153 4.79 -3.39 14.16
N ALA A 154 3.72 -2.88 13.55
CA ALA A 154 3.63 -1.49 13.11
C ALA A 154 3.89 -0.50 14.26
N ILE A 155 3.37 -0.80 15.45
CA ILE A 155 3.65 -0.10 16.71
C ILE A 155 4.06 -1.13 17.77
N ASP A 156 5.25 -0.98 18.33
CA ASP A 156 5.79 -1.84 19.38
C ASP A 156 6.29 -1.00 20.56
N ASN A 157 5.46 -0.87 21.59
CA ASN A 157 5.79 -0.09 22.79
C ASN A 157 6.87 -0.76 23.67
N THR A 158 7.24 -2.01 23.40
CA THR A 158 8.33 -2.69 24.11
C THR A 158 9.71 -2.25 23.62
N LYS A 159 9.78 -1.60 22.44
CA LYS A 159 11.03 -1.10 21.87
C LYS A 159 11.43 0.26 22.47
N PRO A 160 12.74 0.60 22.42
CA PRO A 160 13.23 1.92 22.81
C PRO A 160 12.54 3.05 22.05
N GLN A 161 12.49 4.22 22.67
CA GLN A 161 11.92 5.43 22.07
C GLN A 161 12.63 5.73 20.73
N GLY A 162 11.82 5.97 19.68
CA GLY A 162 12.32 6.16 18.31
C GLY A 162 12.31 4.89 17.45
N GLU A 163 12.21 3.69 18.05
CA GLU A 163 12.05 2.41 17.32
C GLU A 163 10.65 1.82 17.41
N GLN A 164 9.77 2.44 18.19
CA GLN A 164 8.41 1.95 18.43
C GLN A 164 7.53 1.96 17.17
N ASN A 165 7.76 2.89 16.25
CA ASN A 165 7.04 2.95 14.97
C ASN A 165 7.87 2.29 13.87
N LEU A 166 7.31 1.25 13.24
CA LEU A 166 7.99 0.45 12.21
C LEU A 166 8.47 1.29 11.02
N VAL A 167 7.63 2.20 10.53
CA VAL A 167 7.96 3.05 9.38
C VAL A 167 9.07 4.03 9.75
N ALA A 168 9.01 4.64 10.93
CA ALA A 168 10.05 5.54 11.43
C ALA A 168 11.40 4.81 11.55
N TRP A 169 11.41 3.59 12.09
CA TRP A 169 12.60 2.74 12.18
C TRP A 169 13.16 2.34 10.80
N ALA A 170 12.30 2.01 9.84
CA ALA A 170 12.70 1.54 8.51
C ALA A 170 13.18 2.68 7.58
N ARG A 171 12.66 3.89 7.74
CA ARG A 171 12.97 5.06 6.90
C ARG A 171 14.47 5.32 6.70
N PRO A 172 15.35 5.31 7.73
CA PRO A 172 16.79 5.46 7.52
C PRO A 172 17.45 4.24 6.85
N LEU A 173 16.85 3.05 6.94
CA LEU A 173 17.38 1.81 6.35
C LEU A 173 17.10 1.75 4.84
N PHE A 174 15.97 2.29 4.38
CA PHE A 174 15.66 2.38 2.94
C PHE A 174 16.68 3.21 2.15
N LYS A 175 17.43 4.10 2.81
CA LYS A 175 18.45 4.94 2.17
C LYS A 175 19.72 4.17 1.77
N ASP A 176 19.98 3.01 2.38
CA ASP A 176 21.18 2.23 2.09
C ASP A 176 20.81 0.76 1.84
N ARG A 177 20.89 0.36 0.57
CA ARG A 177 20.61 -1.01 0.13
C ARG A 177 21.44 -2.06 0.86
N ARG A 178 22.64 -1.72 1.35
CA ARG A 178 23.49 -2.64 2.13
C ARG A 178 22.87 -3.00 3.48
N LYS A 179 21.89 -2.23 3.96
CA LYS A 179 21.18 -2.48 5.22
C LYS A 179 19.94 -3.36 5.04
N PHE A 180 19.52 -3.65 3.81
CA PHE A 180 18.33 -4.47 3.53
C PHE A 180 18.35 -5.84 4.20
N PRO A 181 19.47 -6.60 4.24
CA PRO A 181 19.52 -7.86 4.97
C PRO A 181 19.17 -7.73 6.46
N LYS A 182 19.47 -6.58 7.09
CA LYS A 182 19.17 -6.31 8.50
C LYS A 182 17.67 -6.05 8.75
N MET A 183 16.89 -5.87 7.69
CA MET A 183 15.45 -5.65 7.77
C MET A 183 14.66 -6.96 7.63
N ALA A 184 15.29 -8.06 7.23
CA ALA A 184 14.60 -9.33 7.14
C ALA A 184 14.28 -9.88 8.54
N ASP A 185 13.12 -10.51 8.67
CA ASP A 185 12.70 -11.16 9.90
C ASP A 185 13.74 -12.21 10.36
N PRO A 186 14.28 -12.09 11.59
CA PRO A 186 15.18 -13.09 12.17
C PRO A 186 14.61 -14.51 12.19
N MET A 187 13.29 -14.66 12.30
CA MET A 187 12.60 -15.97 12.27
C MET A 187 12.69 -16.68 10.92
N LEU A 188 13.01 -15.96 9.84
CA LEU A 188 13.31 -16.60 8.55
C LEU A 188 14.68 -17.29 8.54
N GLN A 189 15.56 -17.02 9.52
CA GLN A 189 16.88 -17.67 9.66
C GLN A 189 17.72 -17.67 8.38
N GLY A 190 17.63 -16.60 7.58
CA GLY A 190 18.32 -16.49 6.28
C GLY A 190 17.70 -17.29 5.13
N ARG A 191 16.57 -17.99 5.36
CA ARG A 191 15.84 -18.78 4.35
C ARG A 191 14.95 -17.90 3.48
N PHE A 192 15.57 -17.03 2.69
CA PHE A 192 14.90 -16.19 1.70
C PHE A 192 15.85 -15.83 0.54
N PRO A 193 15.32 -15.60 -0.67
CA PRO A 193 16.13 -15.19 -1.80
C PRO A 193 16.53 -13.72 -1.64
N MET A 194 17.84 -13.43 -1.64
CA MET A 194 18.36 -12.06 -1.51
C MET A 194 17.80 -11.11 -2.57
N ARG A 195 17.66 -11.54 -3.83
CA ARG A 195 17.05 -10.73 -4.88
C ARG A 195 15.58 -10.41 -4.58
N GLY A 196 14.83 -11.40 -4.08
CA GLY A 196 13.43 -11.23 -3.70
C GLY A 196 13.26 -10.26 -2.54
N LEU A 197 14.13 -10.33 -1.52
CA LEU A 197 14.14 -9.36 -0.41
C LEU A 197 14.32 -7.92 -0.90
N TYR A 198 15.27 -7.69 -1.82
CA TYR A 198 15.50 -6.37 -2.37
C TYR A 198 14.30 -5.82 -3.14
N GLN A 199 13.66 -6.67 -3.94
CA GLN A 199 12.46 -6.29 -4.68
C GLN A 199 11.28 -6.03 -3.75
N ALA A 200 11.07 -6.87 -2.74
CA ALA A 200 10.02 -6.71 -1.73
C ALA A 200 10.19 -5.38 -0.96
N LEU A 201 11.40 -5.08 -0.48
CA LEU A 201 11.68 -3.82 0.22
C LEU A 201 11.53 -2.60 -0.70
N ALA A 202 11.87 -2.71 -1.99
CA ALA A 202 11.65 -1.64 -2.95
C ALA A 202 10.15 -1.35 -3.14
N VAL A 203 9.31 -2.39 -3.28
CA VAL A 203 7.86 -2.24 -3.36
C VAL A 203 7.30 -1.61 -2.08
N ALA A 204 7.72 -2.09 -0.90
CA ALA A 204 7.31 -1.49 0.37
C ALA A 204 7.69 0.00 0.46
N ALA A 205 8.91 0.36 0.07
CA ALA A 205 9.39 1.75 0.06
C ALA A 205 8.60 2.66 -0.89
N MET A 206 8.15 2.14 -2.04
CA MET A 206 7.29 2.89 -2.97
C MET A 206 5.88 3.12 -2.39
N CYS A 207 5.31 2.13 -1.70
CA CYS A 207 4.02 2.28 -1.03
C CYS A 207 4.07 3.27 0.15
N LEU A 208 5.20 3.31 0.86
CA LEU A 208 5.43 4.15 2.05
C LEU A 208 5.91 5.58 1.74
N GLN A 209 5.79 6.05 0.50
CA GLN A 209 6.12 7.43 0.16
C GLN A 209 5.23 8.42 0.90
N GLU A 210 5.81 9.54 1.30
CA GLU A 210 5.10 10.59 2.05
C GLU A 210 4.03 11.25 1.18
N GLN A 211 4.37 11.53 -0.08
CA GLN A 211 3.42 12.07 -1.04
C GLN A 211 2.55 10.97 -1.65
N ALA A 212 1.22 11.09 -1.51
CA ALA A 212 0.27 10.11 -2.03
C ALA A 212 0.35 9.92 -3.56
N THR A 213 0.74 10.97 -4.30
CA THR A 213 0.86 10.94 -5.76
C THR A 213 2.02 10.10 -6.26
N THR A 214 3.10 9.93 -5.48
CA THR A 214 4.26 9.12 -5.86
C THR A 214 4.10 7.65 -5.49
N ARG A 215 3.07 7.30 -4.71
CA ARG A 215 2.71 5.91 -4.43
C ARG A 215 2.17 5.24 -5.69
N PRO A 216 2.51 3.98 -5.96
CA PRO A 216 2.04 3.25 -7.14
C PRO A 216 0.53 3.03 -7.10
N HIS A 217 -0.05 2.66 -8.24
CA HIS A 217 -1.40 2.11 -8.25
C HIS A 217 -1.41 0.71 -7.65
N ILE A 218 -2.52 0.32 -7.04
CA ILE A 218 -2.59 -0.99 -6.36
C ILE A 218 -2.43 -2.15 -7.36
N GLY A 219 -2.90 -2.01 -8.61
CA GLY A 219 -2.66 -2.99 -9.68
C GLY A 219 -1.18 -3.20 -10.01
N ASP A 220 -0.35 -2.15 -9.97
CA ASP A 220 1.10 -2.27 -10.17
C ASP A 220 1.74 -3.07 -9.02
N VAL A 221 1.28 -2.80 -7.79
CA VAL A 221 1.71 -3.53 -6.58
C VAL A 221 1.31 -5.00 -6.68
N VAL A 222 0.07 -5.30 -7.10
CA VAL A 222 -0.41 -6.66 -7.33
C VAL A 222 0.45 -7.39 -8.37
N THR A 223 0.82 -6.71 -9.46
CA THR A 223 1.67 -7.28 -10.50
C THR A 223 3.06 -7.62 -9.96
N ALA A 224 3.70 -6.69 -9.26
CA ALA A 224 5.01 -6.89 -8.66
C ALA A 224 5.01 -8.01 -7.62
N LEU A 225 4.00 -8.07 -6.75
CA LEU A 225 3.88 -9.10 -5.72
C LEU A 225 3.49 -10.47 -6.29
N SER A 226 2.66 -10.51 -7.34
CA SER A 226 2.33 -11.75 -8.03
C SER A 226 3.58 -12.35 -8.69
N TYR A 227 4.43 -11.50 -9.28
CA TYR A 227 5.74 -11.92 -9.76
C TYR A 227 6.60 -12.49 -8.63
N LEU A 228 6.74 -11.77 -7.50
CA LEU A 228 7.52 -12.25 -6.35
C LEU A 228 6.99 -13.57 -5.77
N ALA A 229 5.67 -13.73 -5.67
CA ALA A 229 5.04 -14.94 -5.19
C ALA A 229 5.18 -16.13 -6.16
N SER A 230 5.36 -15.88 -7.46
CA SER A 230 5.63 -16.92 -8.46
C SER A 230 7.06 -17.44 -8.44
N GLN A 231 8.01 -16.65 -7.91
CA GLN A 231 9.40 -17.03 -7.76
C GLN A 231 9.56 -17.88 -6.49
N THR A 232 9.15 -19.14 -6.54
CA THR A 232 9.24 -20.06 -5.41
C THR A 232 10.69 -20.22 -4.97
N TYR A 233 10.97 -19.87 -3.71
CA TYR A 233 12.28 -20.09 -3.11
C TYR A 233 12.37 -21.52 -2.58
N ASP A 234 13.35 -22.27 -3.09
CA ASP A 234 13.73 -23.56 -2.53
C ASP A 234 15.06 -23.39 -1.76
N PRO A 235 15.05 -23.55 -0.43
CA PRO A 235 16.26 -23.42 0.39
C PRO A 235 17.33 -24.48 0.10
N ASN A 236 16.97 -25.59 -0.56
CA ASN A 236 17.86 -26.70 -0.89
C ASN A 236 18.33 -26.67 -2.36
N ALA A 237 17.82 -25.74 -3.17
CA ALA A 237 18.25 -25.62 -4.56
C ALA A 237 19.72 -25.14 -4.62
N PRO A 238 20.56 -25.74 -5.49
CA PRO A 238 21.93 -25.29 -5.66
C PRO A 238 21.94 -23.83 -6.11
N THR A 239 22.68 -22.99 -5.39
CA THR A 239 22.82 -21.56 -5.67
C THR A 239 23.44 -21.37 -7.05
N GLN A 240 22.60 -21.22 -8.07
CA GLN A 240 23.06 -20.83 -9.41
C GLN A 240 23.51 -19.38 -9.35
N HIS A 241 24.81 -19.19 -9.09
CA HIS A 241 25.50 -17.96 -9.45
C HIS A 241 25.51 -17.85 -10.98
N THR A 242 24.41 -17.36 -11.55
CA THR A 242 24.40 -16.89 -12.94
C THR A 242 25.25 -15.62 -13.00
N ARG A 243 26.57 -15.80 -13.11
CA ARG A 243 27.47 -14.79 -13.65
C ARG A 243 27.09 -14.60 -15.11
N SER A 244 26.27 -13.60 -15.38
CA SER A 244 26.02 -13.11 -16.73
C SER A 244 27.31 -12.48 -17.28
N ASN A 245 28.24 -13.31 -17.76
CA ASN A 245 29.28 -12.85 -18.68
C ASN A 245 28.66 -12.88 -20.08
N SER A 246 28.15 -11.75 -20.53
CA SER A 246 27.93 -11.50 -21.96
C SER A 246 29.29 -11.39 -22.65
N SER A 247 29.91 -12.53 -22.95
CA SER A 247 31.05 -12.62 -23.85
C SER A 247 30.54 -12.46 -25.27
N THR A 248 30.58 -11.24 -25.79
CA THR A 248 30.48 -10.97 -27.21
C THR A 248 31.61 -11.70 -27.95
N PRO A 249 31.33 -12.46 -29.03
CA PRO A 249 32.39 -13.10 -29.81
C PRO A 249 33.06 -12.05 -30.70
N ARG A 250 34.29 -11.67 -30.35
CA ARG A 250 35.16 -10.83 -31.19
C ARG A 250 35.66 -11.66 -32.37
N ALA A 251 35.18 -11.35 -33.57
CA ALA A 251 35.68 -11.91 -34.81
C ALA A 251 37.19 -11.62 -34.97
N ARG A 252 37.97 -12.69 -35.14
CA ARG A 252 39.37 -12.65 -35.56
C ARG A 252 39.40 -12.18 -37.02
N ASN A 253 40.08 -11.07 -37.29
CA ASN A 253 40.56 -10.78 -38.64
C ASN A 253 42.09 -10.85 -38.62
N VAL A 254 42.63 -11.66 -39.52
CA VAL A 254 44.05 -11.98 -39.70
C VAL A 254 44.55 -11.22 -40.93
N GLY A 255 45.73 -10.61 -40.80
CA GLY A 255 46.49 -9.97 -41.88
C GLY A 255 46.86 -8.54 -41.49
N GLY A 256 48.11 -8.09 -41.47
CA GLY A 256 49.37 -8.66 -41.93
C GLY A 256 50.27 -7.50 -42.38
N ARG A 257 51.40 -7.33 -41.68
CA ARG A 257 52.67 -6.70 -42.10
C ARG A 257 52.85 -5.16 -42.15
N ASN A 258 53.85 -4.76 -41.36
CA ASN A 258 55.05 -3.96 -41.67
C ASN A 258 55.07 -2.42 -41.56
N SER A 259 55.85 -1.98 -40.55
CA SER A 259 56.95 -1.00 -40.56
C SER A 259 56.78 0.34 -41.28
N GLU A 260 56.94 1.46 -40.54
CA GLU A 260 58.18 2.27 -40.56
C GLU A 260 58.10 3.51 -39.66
N GLN A 261 59.30 3.92 -39.23
CA GLN A 261 59.64 5.07 -38.41
C GLN A 261 59.51 6.42 -39.14
N ARG A 262 59.19 7.48 -38.37
CA ARG A 262 59.92 8.77 -38.21
C ARG A 262 59.04 10.03 -38.17
N ASN A 263 59.29 10.79 -37.10
CA ASN A 263 59.43 12.25 -36.98
C ASN A 263 58.44 13.23 -37.64
N GLY A 264 57.97 14.19 -36.83
CA GLY A 264 57.79 15.57 -37.32
C GLY A 264 56.82 16.47 -36.55
N ARG A 265 57.37 17.22 -35.58
CA ARG A 265 57.11 18.66 -35.28
C ARG A 265 55.67 19.22 -35.17
N SER A 266 55.41 19.79 -33.98
CA SER A 266 54.51 20.94 -33.67
C SER A 266 54.78 22.17 -34.57
N PRO A 267 53.88 23.19 -34.73
CA PRO A 267 53.44 24.04 -33.60
C PRO A 267 52.04 24.73 -33.65
N ASN A 268 51.55 25.02 -32.43
CA ASN A 268 50.84 26.20 -31.89
C ASN A 268 49.57 26.88 -32.48
N HIS A 269 48.84 27.45 -31.49
CA HIS A 269 47.98 28.65 -31.45
C HIS A 269 46.49 28.44 -31.77
N HIS A 270 45.50 29.01 -31.07
CA HIS A 270 45.39 29.80 -29.84
C HIS A 270 43.89 29.84 -29.47
N SER A 271 43.55 29.94 -28.17
CA SER A 271 42.24 30.47 -27.74
C SER A 271 42.20 32.00 -27.95
N PRO A 272 41.01 32.62 -27.87
CA PRO A 272 40.74 33.36 -26.62
C PRO A 272 39.27 33.35 -26.13
N ARG A 273 39.16 33.56 -24.82
CA ARG A 273 37.98 33.96 -24.05
C ARG A 273 37.68 35.46 -24.27
N THR A 274 36.41 35.87 -24.07
CA THR A 274 35.88 37.08 -23.38
C THR A 274 34.36 37.10 -23.58
N SER A 275 33.45 37.67 -22.78
CA SER A 275 33.41 38.21 -21.41
C SER A 275 31.95 38.68 -21.14
N LYS A 276 31.48 38.55 -19.89
CA LYS A 276 30.52 39.38 -19.11
C LYS A 276 29.67 40.47 -19.82
N HIS A 277 28.39 40.56 -19.42
CA HIS A 277 27.63 41.73 -18.87
C HIS A 277 26.33 41.15 -18.26
N GLY A 278 25.75 41.52 -17.11
CA GLY A 278 25.82 42.73 -16.30
C GLY A 278 24.58 43.61 -16.58
N GLY A 279 23.55 43.59 -15.71
CA GLY A 279 22.37 44.45 -15.86
C GLY A 279 21.27 44.19 -14.83
N GLU A 280 21.30 44.98 -13.75
CA GLU A 280 20.29 45.13 -12.70
C GLU A 280 19.47 46.40 -12.97
N VAL A 281 18.14 46.38 -12.83
CA VAL A 281 17.31 47.60 -12.65
C VAL A 281 16.10 47.29 -11.76
N SER A 282 15.96 48.06 -10.68
CA SER A 282 14.77 48.22 -9.83
C SER A 282 13.99 49.50 -10.20
N ARG A 283 12.77 49.65 -9.65
CA ARG A 283 11.85 50.83 -9.54
C ARG A 283 10.62 50.70 -10.47
N THR A 284 9.37 51.03 -10.11
CA THR A 284 8.72 51.73 -8.98
C THR A 284 7.19 51.51 -9.03
N SER A 285 6.54 51.76 -7.90
CA SER A 285 5.10 51.91 -7.64
C SER A 285 4.36 52.95 -8.48
N SER A 286 3.04 52.75 -8.75
CA SER A 286 1.93 53.66 -8.34
C SER A 286 0.57 53.42 -9.04
N THR A 287 -0.48 53.28 -8.22
CA THR A 287 -1.85 53.89 -8.28
C THR A 287 -2.89 53.62 -9.38
N GLY A 288 -4.13 53.40 -8.92
CA GLY A 288 -5.43 53.70 -9.58
C GLY A 288 -6.08 52.49 -10.28
N GLY A 289 -7.36 52.14 -10.14
CA GLY A 289 -8.53 52.80 -9.56
C GLY A 289 -9.77 52.42 -10.40
N ASP A 290 -10.82 51.96 -9.71
CA ASP A 290 -12.25 52.19 -9.98
C ASP A 290 -13.09 51.33 -10.98
N SER A 291 -14.31 51.04 -10.47
CA SER A 291 -15.61 50.73 -11.10
C SER A 291 -15.74 49.43 -11.92
N GLY A 292 -16.75 48.57 -11.76
CA GLY A 292 -18.10 48.74 -11.21
C GLY A 292 -19.12 48.38 -12.30
N ARG A 293 -19.91 47.32 -12.14
CA ARG A 293 -21.27 47.21 -12.70
C ARG A 293 -22.07 46.04 -12.11
N ARG A 294 -23.19 46.45 -11.50
CA ARG A 294 -24.32 45.66 -11.02
C ARG A 294 -25.27 45.31 -12.18
N SER A 295 -25.95 44.18 -12.04
CA SER A 295 -27.36 43.92 -12.40
C SER A 295 -27.71 42.55 -11.81
N GLY A 296 -28.68 42.33 -10.92
CA GLY A 296 -29.87 43.09 -10.59
C GLY A 296 -31.11 42.39 -11.17
N LEU A 297 -31.84 41.69 -10.29
CA LEU A 297 -33.28 41.33 -10.35
C LEU A 297 -33.64 40.14 -11.28
N ASP A 298 -34.47 39.16 -10.91
CA ASP A 298 -35.79 39.29 -10.27
C ASP A 298 -36.10 38.21 -9.20
N GLU A 299 -36.88 38.65 -8.21
CA GLU A 299 -37.56 37.88 -7.16
C GLU A 299 -39.06 38.22 -7.28
N MET A 300 -39.93 37.20 -7.36
CA MET A 300 -41.37 37.36 -7.12
C MET A 300 -41.91 36.12 -6.39
N ASP A 301 -42.36 36.38 -5.17
CA ASP A 301 -43.16 35.52 -4.30
C ASP A 301 -44.54 35.18 -4.88
N MET A 302 -45.12 34.05 -4.47
CA MET A 302 -46.47 34.03 -3.86
C MET A 302 -46.82 32.67 -3.23
N ALA A 303 -47.66 32.77 -2.20
CA ALA A 303 -47.88 31.81 -1.12
C ALA A 303 -48.92 30.70 -1.38
N GLY A 304 -48.84 29.66 -0.55
CA GLY A 304 -49.99 29.11 0.18
C GLY A 304 -50.64 27.83 -0.36
N SER A 305 -50.61 26.76 0.43
CA SER A 305 -51.81 26.04 0.92
C SER A 305 -51.46 24.79 1.74
N GLN A 306 -52.12 24.66 2.90
CA GLN A 306 -52.19 23.46 3.74
C GLN A 306 -53.06 22.38 3.09
N ALA A 307 -52.73 21.09 3.29
CA ALA A 307 -53.70 20.02 3.56
C ALA A 307 -52.97 18.75 4.04
N GLY A 308 -53.59 18.05 5.00
CA GLY A 308 -52.99 16.97 5.78
C GLY A 308 -52.92 15.57 5.13
N SER A 309 -52.30 14.68 5.90
CA SER A 309 -51.98 13.27 5.65
C SER A 309 -53.18 12.37 5.28
N PRO A 310 -52.92 11.14 4.77
CA PRO A 310 -52.79 10.04 5.72
C PRO A 310 -51.63 9.06 5.44
N ALA A 311 -51.25 8.38 6.51
CA ALA A 311 -50.20 7.38 6.59
C ALA A 311 -50.39 6.21 5.62
N GLN A 312 -49.34 5.93 4.84
CA GLN A 312 -49.07 4.59 4.35
C GLN A 312 -47.67 4.18 4.81
N THR A 313 -47.58 2.98 5.35
CA THR A 313 -46.39 2.30 5.84
C THR A 313 -45.42 2.04 4.68
N GLY A 314 -44.71 3.09 4.29
CA GLY A 314 -43.63 3.04 3.32
C GLY A 314 -42.44 2.29 3.92
N ARG A 315 -42.24 1.05 3.44
CA ARG A 315 -40.97 0.32 3.48
C ARG A 315 -39.84 1.34 3.24
N LYS A 316 -38.97 1.55 4.22
CA LYS A 316 -37.86 2.53 4.14
C LYS A 316 -37.12 2.30 2.82
N ARG A 317 -37.33 3.19 1.85
CA ARG A 317 -36.59 3.22 0.60
C ARG A 317 -35.17 3.62 0.99
N GLU A 318 -34.29 2.64 1.09
CA GLU A 318 -32.87 2.89 1.32
C GLU A 318 -32.40 3.92 0.30
N THR A 319 -31.69 4.95 0.77
CA THR A 319 -31.14 5.96 -0.13
C THR A 319 -30.23 5.28 -1.16
N PRO A 320 -30.18 5.70 -2.44
CA PRO A 320 -29.39 5.04 -3.47
C PRO A 320 -27.92 4.80 -3.03
N ARG A 321 -27.33 5.79 -2.35
CA ARG A 321 -25.97 5.74 -1.81
C ARG A 321 -25.74 4.66 -0.74
N THR A 322 -26.75 4.30 0.05
CA THR A 322 -26.62 3.23 1.06
C THR A 322 -26.74 1.84 0.44
N ALA A 323 -27.61 1.67 -0.56
CA ALA A 323 -27.75 0.41 -1.28
C ALA A 323 -26.50 0.10 -2.13
N ASP A 324 -25.97 1.11 -2.83
CA ASP A 324 -24.72 0.99 -3.60
C ASP A 324 -23.54 0.64 -2.68
N ARG A 325 -23.48 1.25 -1.48
CA ARG A 325 -22.49 0.91 -0.45
C ARG A 325 -22.61 -0.54 0.01
N GLN A 326 -23.81 -0.99 0.35
CA GLN A 326 -24.03 -2.36 0.82
C GLN A 326 -23.69 -3.38 -0.27
N ARG A 327 -24.05 -3.10 -1.53
CA ARG A 327 -23.70 -3.95 -2.67
C ARG A 327 -22.19 -4.02 -2.88
N ALA A 328 -21.50 -2.88 -2.96
CA ALA A 328 -20.05 -2.87 -3.15
C ALA A 328 -19.29 -3.55 -2.01
N ILE A 329 -19.75 -3.40 -0.76
CA ILE A 329 -19.17 -4.10 0.40
C ILE A 329 -19.52 -5.60 0.39
N ALA A 330 -20.72 -5.98 -0.06
CA ALA A 330 -21.10 -7.38 -0.20
C ALA A 330 -20.24 -8.07 -1.27
N ASP A 331 -20.09 -7.45 -2.45
CA ASP A 331 -19.24 -7.96 -3.53
C ASP A 331 -17.78 -8.10 -3.07
N ALA A 332 -17.27 -7.10 -2.34
CA ALA A 332 -15.97 -7.14 -1.69
C ALA A 332 -15.79 -8.33 -0.73
N LYS A 333 -16.80 -8.64 0.08
CA LYS A 333 -16.77 -9.81 0.98
C LYS A 333 -16.77 -11.13 0.21
N MET A 334 -17.49 -11.19 -0.91
CA MET A 334 -17.57 -12.39 -1.77
C MET A 334 -16.27 -12.67 -2.53
N TRP A 335 -15.40 -11.67 -2.76
CA TRP A 335 -14.11 -11.86 -3.43
C TRP A 335 -13.26 -12.97 -2.81
N GLY A 336 -13.23 -13.06 -1.48
CA GLY A 336 -12.48 -14.07 -0.74
C GLY A 336 -13.01 -15.50 -0.91
N GLU A 337 -14.24 -15.68 -1.42
CA GLU A 337 -14.86 -16.99 -1.69
C GLU A 337 -14.62 -17.41 -3.15
N ASN A 338 -14.89 -16.51 -4.11
CA ASN A 338 -14.72 -16.78 -5.54
C ASN A 338 -13.26 -17.00 -5.97
N SER A 339 -12.30 -16.39 -5.26
CA SER A 339 -10.86 -16.61 -5.52
C SER A 339 -10.40 -18.06 -5.25
N ARG A 340 -11.12 -18.79 -4.39
CA ARG A 340 -10.84 -20.22 -4.12
C ARG A 340 -11.30 -21.14 -5.26
N GLU A 341 -12.42 -20.83 -5.91
CA GLU A 341 -13.02 -21.71 -6.92
C GLU A 341 -12.30 -21.67 -8.26
N ARG A 342 -11.71 -20.53 -8.65
CA ARG A 342 -10.98 -20.38 -9.92
C ARG A 342 -9.67 -21.19 -10.01
N LYS A 343 -9.29 -21.95 -8.97
CA LYS A 343 -8.03 -22.70 -8.87
C LYS A 343 -8.16 -24.22 -8.91
N ARG A 344 -9.31 -24.80 -9.29
CA ARG A 344 -9.36 -26.23 -9.65
C ARG A 344 -8.80 -26.41 -11.06
N PRO A 345 -7.70 -27.17 -11.28
CA PRO A 345 -7.30 -27.54 -12.63
C PRO A 345 -8.25 -28.62 -13.15
N ASN A 346 -8.72 -28.40 -14.37
CA ASN A 346 -9.38 -29.41 -15.18
C ASN A 346 -8.26 -30.28 -15.78
N ASP A 347 -7.79 -31.29 -15.04
CA ASP A 347 -6.90 -32.33 -15.56
C ASP A 347 -7.55 -33.69 -15.30
N SER A 348 -8.24 -34.18 -16.33
CA SER A 348 -8.60 -35.58 -16.51
C SER A 348 -8.24 -35.93 -17.95
N PHE A 349 -6.94 -36.10 -18.21
CA PHE A 349 -6.49 -36.79 -19.41
C PHE A 349 -6.26 -38.25 -19.03
N ASP A 350 -7.25 -39.07 -19.34
CA ASP A 350 -7.19 -40.52 -19.22
C ASP A 350 -6.35 -41.05 -20.39
N SER A 351 -5.28 -41.76 -20.08
CA SER A 351 -4.49 -42.53 -21.03
C SER A 351 -3.82 -43.66 -20.26
N THR A 352 -4.61 -44.66 -19.92
CA THR A 352 -4.09 -46.00 -19.64
C THR A 352 -3.79 -46.69 -20.97
N ASN A 353 -2.51 -46.96 -21.18
CA ASN A 353 -2.01 -48.00 -22.08
C ASN A 353 -2.52 -49.36 -21.58
N GLU A 354 -3.16 -50.12 -22.47
CA GLU A 354 -2.87 -51.55 -22.72
C GLU A 354 -3.30 -51.91 -24.15
#